data_AF-A0A0Q4JLM2-F1
#
_entry.id   AF-A0A0Q4JLM2-F1
#
_cell.length_a   1.000
_cell.length_b   1.000
_cell.length_c   1.000
_cell.angle_alpha   90.00
_cell.angle_beta   90.00
_cell.angle_gamma   90.00
#
_symmetry.space_group_name_H-M   'P 1'
#
loop_
_entity.id
_entity.type
_entity.pdbx_description
1 polymer ?
#
loop_
_entity_poly.entity_id
_entity_poly.type
_entity_poly.pdbx_seq_one_letter_code
_entity_poly.pdbx_strand_id
1 'polypeptide(L)'
;MPAAFGLHVDDSMKRAMSDPTFLQGLRAEAMFENLVTSLGEVMMIKPEDTGPLQSAVPMQAPDFRIVLKDGSNWLVEVKNVYVRNALRQRRKILNRDYRRALNNYAQATGGALKLAVFWARWSIWTLIDPEQLAPGDQDLTLDMMDAIKANEMASVGDQTLGLRAPLTLRLTMDPDRTSDIGEDGRVLVTIGKAQLFCDGQELLHPHDQQIAWTVMNYSDWETPDARAAVAGKHLLAIEFESSPPELSYQGFEMAGSLSRMFAHYYAQRTMSGGEVIDISAPIQAEWFTSLRSREGLNRMPLWRFVMQPNYEGFQPVDAARHAIGSLPRPALLEHKRTD
;
A
#
# COMPACT_ATOMS: atom_id res chain seq x y z
N MET A 1 -13.44 17.46 43.43
CA MET A 1 -12.40 17.59 42.40
C MET A 1 -12.22 16.32 41.52
N PRO A 2 -13.26 15.77 40.86
CA PRO A 2 -13.06 14.88 39.69
C PRO A 2 -13.60 15.47 38.36
N ALA A 3 -14.45 16.51 38.41
CA ALA A 3 -15.13 17.04 37.23
C ALA A 3 -14.22 17.79 36.24
N ALA A 4 -13.12 18.38 36.73
CA ALA A 4 -12.19 19.15 35.89
C ALA A 4 -11.29 18.26 35.02
N PHE A 5 -11.02 17.01 35.42
CA PHE A 5 -10.16 16.09 34.68
C PHE A 5 -10.89 15.46 33.48
N GLY A 6 -12.16 15.05 33.67
CA GLY A 6 -12.99 14.50 32.59
C GLY A 6 -13.29 15.52 31.48
N LEU A 7 -13.59 16.77 31.84
CA LEU A 7 -13.83 17.85 30.85
C LEU A 7 -12.59 18.17 30.01
N HIS A 8 -11.39 18.11 30.59
CA HIS A 8 -10.15 18.43 29.86
C HIS A 8 -9.71 17.30 28.92
N VAL A 9 -9.93 16.04 29.31
CA VAL A 9 -9.71 14.87 28.44
C VAL A 9 -10.72 14.85 27.29
N ASP A 10 -12.00 15.13 27.55
CA ASP A 10 -13.02 15.19 26.51
C ASP A 10 -12.77 16.34 25.51
N ASP A 11 -12.35 17.51 25.96
CA ASP A 11 -12.07 18.65 25.07
C ASP A 11 -10.76 18.47 24.29
N SER A 12 -9.73 17.89 24.89
CA SER A 12 -8.47 17.58 24.19
C SER A 12 -8.65 16.44 23.18
N MET A 13 -9.43 15.42 23.52
CA MET A 13 -9.78 14.33 22.61
C MET A 13 -10.67 14.82 21.47
N LYS A 14 -11.68 15.66 21.75
CA LYS A 14 -12.50 16.32 20.71
C LYS A 14 -11.66 17.21 19.79
N ARG A 15 -10.70 17.96 20.33
CA ARG A 15 -9.78 18.78 19.53
C ARG A 15 -8.87 17.94 18.66
N ALA A 16 -8.31 16.86 19.20
CA ALA A 16 -7.50 15.91 18.42
C ALA A 16 -8.33 15.25 17.30
N MET A 17 -9.54 14.81 17.61
CA MET A 17 -10.48 14.25 16.62
C MET A 17 -10.99 15.29 15.60
N SER A 18 -10.83 16.59 15.87
CA SER A 18 -11.16 17.66 14.92
C SER A 18 -9.99 18.05 14.02
N ASP A 19 -8.77 17.57 14.27
CA ASP A 19 -7.61 17.80 13.40
C ASP A 19 -7.61 16.78 12.25
N PRO A 20 -7.81 17.21 10.99
CA PRO A 20 -7.80 16.30 9.85
C PRO A 20 -6.46 15.60 9.66
N THR A 21 -5.35 16.20 10.07
CA THR A 21 -4.01 15.60 9.95
C THR A 21 -3.88 14.41 10.88
N PHE A 22 -4.36 14.55 12.12
CA PHE A 22 -4.35 13.50 13.12
C PHE A 22 -5.26 12.34 12.71
N LEU A 23 -6.49 12.61 12.26
CA LEU A 23 -7.40 11.57 11.75
C LEU A 23 -6.81 10.80 10.57
N GLN A 24 -6.13 11.50 9.66
CA GLN A 24 -5.45 10.87 8.53
C GLN A 24 -4.25 10.03 8.96
N GLY A 25 -3.57 10.38 10.07
CA GLY A 25 -2.54 9.56 10.71
C GLY A 25 -3.12 8.25 11.25
N LEU A 26 -4.11 8.35 12.14
CA LEU A 26 -4.79 7.18 12.73
C LEU A 26 -5.37 6.26 11.66
N ARG A 27 -5.98 6.83 10.61
CA ARG A 27 -6.50 6.06 9.48
C ARG A 27 -5.38 5.30 8.74
N ALA A 28 -4.22 5.91 8.56
CA ALA A 28 -3.09 5.25 7.91
C ALA A 28 -2.52 4.10 8.75
N GLU A 29 -2.42 4.29 10.07
CA GLU A 29 -2.02 3.23 11.02
C GLU A 29 -2.98 2.03 10.96
N ALA A 30 -4.30 2.28 11.10
CA ALA A 30 -5.32 1.24 11.03
C ALA A 30 -5.36 0.53 9.66
N MET A 31 -5.16 1.29 8.58
CA MET A 31 -5.05 0.73 7.23
C MET A 31 -3.81 -0.16 7.09
N PHE A 32 -2.67 0.24 7.65
CA PHE A 32 -1.44 -0.55 7.60
C PHE A 32 -1.59 -1.88 8.35
N GLU A 33 -2.15 -1.85 9.55
CA GLU A 33 -2.42 -3.05 10.36
C GLU A 33 -3.29 -4.06 9.60
N ASN A 34 -4.39 -3.58 9.03
CA ASN A 34 -5.32 -4.43 8.28
C ASN A 34 -4.67 -4.95 6.98
N LEU A 35 -3.90 -4.09 6.28
CA LEU A 35 -3.17 -4.46 5.07
C LEU A 35 -2.22 -5.63 5.31
N VAL A 36 -1.31 -5.54 6.28
CA VAL A 36 -0.29 -6.57 6.48
C VAL A 36 -0.91 -7.88 6.99
N THR A 37 -2.02 -7.80 7.70
CA THR A 37 -2.85 -8.96 8.08
C THR A 37 -3.50 -9.62 6.86
N SER A 38 -3.97 -8.83 5.88
CA SER A 38 -4.54 -9.34 4.63
C SER A 38 -3.49 -9.98 3.70
N LEU A 39 -2.25 -9.46 3.71
CA LEU A 39 -1.15 -9.98 2.89
C LEU A 39 -0.62 -11.33 3.40
N GLY A 40 -0.78 -11.66 4.67
CA GLY A 40 -0.63 -13.01 5.22
C GLY A 40 0.78 -13.60 5.28
N GLU A 41 1.85 -12.79 5.21
CA GLU A 41 3.21 -13.20 5.62
C GLU A 41 3.54 -12.83 7.09
N VAL A 42 2.65 -12.07 7.73
CA VAL A 42 2.74 -11.68 9.14
C VAL A 42 2.18 -12.80 10.03
N MET A 43 2.98 -13.25 11.01
CA MET A 43 2.55 -14.17 12.07
C MET A 43 1.86 -13.44 13.22
N MET A 44 2.34 -12.24 13.54
CA MET A 44 1.80 -11.41 14.60
C MET A 44 2.00 -9.94 14.25
N ILE A 45 0.98 -9.14 14.47
CA ILE A 45 1.08 -7.68 14.57
C ILE A 45 0.49 -7.26 15.91
N LYS A 46 1.12 -6.28 16.56
CA LYS A 46 0.68 -5.75 17.85
C LYS A 46 0.96 -4.24 17.90
N PRO A 47 0.01 -3.40 18.33
CA PRO A 47 0.29 -2.01 18.69
C PRO A 47 1.35 -1.94 19.79
N GLU A 48 2.41 -1.18 19.55
CA GLU A 48 3.60 -1.14 20.42
C GLU A 48 3.72 0.17 21.23
N ASP A 49 3.12 1.25 20.75
CA ASP A 49 3.08 2.56 21.40
C ASP A 49 2.02 2.70 22.51
N THR A 50 1.45 1.58 22.96
CA THR A 50 0.40 1.56 23.96
C THR A 50 0.94 1.47 25.39
N GLY A 51 0.49 2.41 26.24
CA GLY A 51 0.79 2.42 27.67
C GLY A 51 2.04 3.19 28.07
N PRO A 52 2.32 3.31 29.38
CA PRO A 52 3.42 4.11 29.88
C PRO A 52 4.78 3.44 29.62
N LEU A 53 5.71 4.20 29.03
CA LEU A 53 7.11 3.83 28.89
C LEU A 53 7.95 4.55 29.96
N GLN A 54 8.73 3.79 30.73
CA GLN A 54 9.74 4.33 31.63
C GLN A 54 11.12 3.90 31.14
N SER A 55 11.99 4.87 30.86
CA SER A 55 13.32 4.62 30.31
C SER A 55 14.36 5.53 30.93
N ALA A 56 15.60 5.04 30.99
CA ALA A 56 16.76 5.82 31.46
C ALA A 56 17.26 6.84 30.43
N VAL A 57 16.90 6.66 29.16
CA VAL A 57 17.22 7.56 28.04
C VAL A 57 15.95 7.83 27.23
N PRO A 58 15.88 8.94 26.46
CA PRO A 58 14.75 9.18 25.57
C PRO A 58 14.52 7.99 24.64
N MET A 59 13.31 7.44 24.70
CA MET A 59 12.86 6.31 23.89
C MET A 59 11.45 6.61 23.41
N GLN A 60 11.16 6.20 22.20
CA GLN A 60 9.81 6.23 21.63
C GLN A 60 9.53 4.83 21.09
N ALA A 61 8.42 4.24 21.55
CA ALA A 61 7.90 3.03 20.93
C ALA A 61 7.33 3.38 19.55
N PRO A 62 7.67 2.62 18.50
CA PRO A 62 6.99 2.73 17.20
C PRO A 62 5.54 2.27 17.28
N ASP A 63 4.74 2.55 16.25
CA ASP A 63 3.31 2.23 16.25
C ASP A 63 3.04 0.72 16.38
N PHE A 64 3.82 -0.11 15.68
CA PHE A 64 3.59 -1.56 15.66
C PHE A 64 4.85 -2.39 15.92
N ARG A 65 4.65 -3.58 16.48
CA ARG A 65 5.56 -4.70 16.41
C ARG A 65 5.00 -5.77 15.48
N ILE A 66 5.80 -6.21 14.53
CA ILE A 66 5.46 -7.24 13.56
C ILE A 66 6.44 -8.40 13.69
N VAL A 67 5.93 -9.63 13.74
CA VAL A 67 6.71 -10.85 13.59
C VAL A 67 6.31 -11.53 12.29
N LEU A 68 7.28 -11.77 11.42
CA LEU A 68 7.08 -12.45 10.14
C LEU A 68 7.18 -13.98 10.30
N LYS A 69 6.71 -14.72 9.30
CA LYS A 69 6.78 -16.19 9.25
C LYS A 69 8.20 -16.76 9.32
N ASP A 70 9.21 -15.99 8.90
CA ASP A 70 10.62 -16.38 8.98
C ASP A 70 11.25 -16.12 10.37
N GLY A 71 10.48 -15.54 11.31
CA GLY A 71 10.93 -15.18 12.65
C GLY A 71 11.52 -13.77 12.77
N SER A 72 11.63 -13.01 11.67
CA SER A 72 12.05 -11.61 11.70
C SER A 72 11.13 -10.78 12.61
N ASN A 73 11.73 -9.96 13.46
CA ASN A 73 11.03 -9.10 14.42
C ASN A 73 11.24 -7.64 14.05
N TRP A 74 10.18 -6.99 13.59
CA TRP A 74 10.19 -5.61 13.11
C TRP A 74 9.41 -4.70 14.04
N LEU A 75 9.92 -3.49 14.22
CA LEU A 75 9.25 -2.40 14.91
C LEU A 75 8.95 -1.34 13.87
N VAL A 76 7.68 -1.13 13.57
CA VAL A 76 7.24 -0.33 12.43
C VAL A 76 6.65 0.98 12.91
N GLU A 77 7.26 2.07 12.44
CA GLU A 77 6.70 3.41 12.52
C GLU A 77 5.91 3.70 11.23
N VAL A 78 4.69 4.21 11.34
CA VAL A 78 3.81 4.55 10.23
C VAL A 78 3.82 6.06 10.01
N LYS A 79 3.90 6.46 8.74
CA LYS A 79 3.83 7.86 8.33
C LYS A 79 2.88 8.03 7.17
N ASN A 80 1.93 8.96 7.32
CA ASN A 80 1.11 9.42 6.23
C ASN A 80 1.70 10.68 5.59
N VAL A 81 1.99 10.62 4.28
CA VAL A 81 2.61 11.72 3.54
C VAL A 81 1.70 12.15 2.39
N TYR A 82 1.17 13.35 2.50
CA TYR A 82 0.42 14.00 1.42
C TYR A 82 1.22 15.15 0.80
N VAL A 83 1.46 15.08 -0.51
CA VAL A 83 2.21 16.11 -1.26
C VAL A 83 1.32 16.78 -2.30
N ARG A 84 0.95 18.04 -2.05
CA ARG A 84 0.17 18.88 -2.99
C ARG A 84 0.88 19.12 -4.32
N ASN A 85 2.20 19.32 -4.31
CA ASN A 85 3.00 19.54 -5.51
C ASN A 85 3.87 18.31 -5.81
N ALA A 86 3.46 17.53 -6.82
CA ALA A 86 4.16 16.32 -7.26
C ALA A 86 5.61 16.57 -7.74
N LEU A 87 6.01 17.81 -8.04
CA LEU A 87 7.39 18.14 -8.45
C LEU A 87 8.32 18.44 -7.27
N ARG A 88 7.78 18.60 -6.05
CA ARG A 88 8.55 18.91 -4.83
C ARG A 88 8.21 17.92 -3.73
N GLN A 89 8.56 16.65 -3.93
CA GLN A 89 8.18 15.56 -3.02
C GLN A 89 9.14 15.32 -1.87
N ARG A 90 10.42 15.71 -2.01
CA ARG A 90 11.44 15.43 -0.99
C ARG A 90 11.11 16.11 0.34
N ARG A 91 11.00 15.31 1.41
CA ARG A 91 10.59 15.77 2.74
C ARG A 91 11.39 15.07 3.83
N LYS A 92 11.59 15.78 4.94
CA LYS A 92 12.08 15.19 6.17
C LYS A 92 10.96 14.34 6.76
N ILE A 93 11.14 13.02 6.79
CA ILE A 93 10.17 12.06 7.30
C ILE A 93 10.41 11.82 8.80
N LEU A 94 11.67 11.72 9.21
CA LEU A 94 12.08 11.64 10.61
C LEU A 94 13.12 12.73 10.90
N ASN A 95 12.93 13.43 12.02
CA ASN A 95 14.00 14.28 12.55
C ASN A 95 14.96 13.44 13.41
N ARG A 96 16.18 13.96 13.58
CA ARG A 96 17.29 13.29 14.27
C ARG A 96 16.93 12.82 15.68
N ASP A 97 16.32 13.68 16.48
CA ASP A 97 16.09 13.39 17.90
C ASP A 97 14.97 12.35 18.07
N TYR A 98 13.93 12.42 17.23
CA TYR A 98 12.87 11.42 17.17
C TYR A 98 13.37 10.08 16.66
N ARG A 99 14.17 10.08 15.59
CA ARG A 99 14.79 8.86 15.06
C ARG A 99 15.70 8.20 16.10
N ARG A 100 16.51 8.97 16.82
CA ARG A 100 17.33 8.46 17.92
C ARG A 100 16.48 7.78 18.99
N ALA A 101 15.34 8.37 19.36
CA ALA A 101 14.44 7.79 20.35
C ALA A 101 13.84 6.44 19.88
N LEU A 102 13.48 6.32 18.60
CA LEU A 102 13.04 5.06 17.97
C LEU A 102 14.17 4.03 17.93
N ASN A 103 15.38 4.43 17.52
CA ASN A 103 16.56 3.57 17.49
C ASN A 103 16.92 3.04 18.89
N ASN A 104 16.88 3.89 19.91
CA ASN A 104 17.12 3.48 21.31
C ASN A 104 16.09 2.41 21.75
N TYR A 105 14.82 2.60 21.41
CA TYR A 105 13.77 1.63 21.72
C TYR A 105 14.02 0.30 20.99
N ALA A 106 14.34 0.35 19.70
CA ALA A 106 14.61 -0.83 18.88
C ALA A 106 15.81 -1.63 19.39
N GLN A 107 16.89 -0.95 19.78
CA GLN A 107 18.07 -1.58 20.39
C GLN A 107 17.74 -2.24 21.74
N ALA A 108 16.94 -1.56 22.58
CA ALA A 108 16.58 -2.08 23.90
C ALA A 108 15.63 -3.30 23.85
N THR A 109 14.83 -3.44 22.78
CA THR A 109 13.79 -4.47 22.66
C THR A 109 14.12 -5.58 21.66
N GLY A 110 15.21 -5.44 20.89
CA GLY A 110 15.69 -6.47 19.96
C GLY A 110 14.84 -6.60 18.69
N GLY A 111 14.41 -5.47 18.13
CA GLY A 111 13.67 -5.41 16.85
C GLY A 111 14.39 -4.55 15.81
N ALA A 112 14.18 -4.84 14.52
CA ALA A 112 14.64 -3.97 13.44
C ALA A 112 13.63 -2.84 13.24
N LEU A 113 14.07 -1.59 13.32
CA LEU A 113 13.22 -0.43 13.01
C LEU A 113 12.91 -0.43 11.52
N LYS A 114 11.63 -0.33 11.16
CA LYS A 114 11.14 -0.14 9.79
C LYS A 114 10.22 1.08 9.75
N LEU A 115 10.11 1.69 8.58
CA LEU A 115 9.25 2.84 8.36
C LEU A 115 8.24 2.52 7.25
N ALA A 116 6.96 2.44 7.59
CA ALA A 116 5.87 2.30 6.66
C ALA A 116 5.36 3.68 6.25
N VAL A 117 5.57 4.09 5.01
CA VAL A 117 5.15 5.39 4.49
C VAL A 117 4.00 5.21 3.50
N PHE A 118 2.86 5.83 3.81
CA PHE A 118 1.73 5.94 2.89
C PHE A 118 1.81 7.25 2.11
N TRP A 119 2.03 7.15 0.80
CA TRP A 119 2.04 8.28 -0.13
C TRP A 119 0.62 8.57 -0.60
N ALA A 120 -0.15 9.27 0.24
CA ALA A 120 -1.60 9.40 0.13
C ALA A 120 -2.13 9.88 -1.22
N ARG A 121 -1.40 10.78 -1.90
CA ARG A 121 -1.81 11.27 -3.22
C ARG A 121 -1.88 10.15 -4.27
N TRP A 122 -1.02 9.14 -4.14
CA TRP A 122 -0.89 8.07 -5.11
C TRP A 122 -1.41 6.73 -4.58
N SER A 123 -1.91 6.66 -3.34
CA SER A 123 -2.32 5.38 -2.70
C SER A 123 -1.21 4.32 -2.71
N ILE A 124 0.05 4.73 -2.53
CA ILE A 124 1.21 3.84 -2.55
C ILE A 124 1.73 3.64 -1.12
N TRP A 125 1.94 2.39 -0.74
CA TRP A 125 2.68 2.02 0.46
C TRP A 125 4.12 1.70 0.11
N THR A 126 5.05 2.19 0.93
CA THR A 126 6.44 1.76 0.94
C THR A 126 6.84 1.39 2.35
N LEU A 127 7.53 0.26 2.52
CA LEU A 127 8.13 -0.15 3.78
C LEU A 127 9.64 -0.10 3.59
N ILE A 128 10.35 0.64 4.44
CA ILE A 128 11.79 0.86 4.23
C ILE A 128 12.57 0.65 5.52
N ASP A 129 13.82 0.27 5.35
CA ASP A 129 14.81 0.25 6.41
C ASP A 129 15.51 1.62 6.50
N PRO A 130 15.25 2.42 7.55
CA PRO A 130 15.88 3.73 7.70
C PRO A 130 17.40 3.62 7.89
N GLU A 131 17.91 2.52 8.44
CA GLU A 131 19.33 2.32 8.67
C GLU A 131 20.08 2.08 7.35
N GLN A 132 19.48 1.32 6.43
CA GLN A 132 20.06 1.12 5.09
C GLN A 132 20.07 2.40 4.24
N LEU A 133 19.10 3.29 4.45
CA LEU A 133 18.96 4.52 3.67
C LEU A 133 19.85 5.67 4.15
N ALA A 134 19.99 5.83 5.47
CA ALA A 134 20.77 6.90 6.07
C ALA A 134 21.31 6.44 7.43
N PRO A 135 22.42 5.71 7.51
CA PRO A 135 22.86 5.06 8.75
C PRO A 135 22.96 5.99 9.98
N GLY A 136 22.63 5.44 11.15
CA GLY A 136 22.70 6.13 12.45
C GLY A 136 21.47 6.97 12.77
N ASP A 137 21.69 8.12 13.44
CA ASP A 137 20.58 8.91 14.02
C ASP A 137 20.20 10.14 13.19
N GLN A 138 20.80 10.35 12.01
CA GLN A 138 20.60 11.59 11.24
C GLN A 138 19.14 11.77 10.79
N ASP A 139 18.76 13.01 10.47
CA ASP A 139 17.49 13.31 9.80
C ASP A 139 17.30 12.38 8.58
N LEU A 140 16.14 11.74 8.48
CA LEU A 140 15.79 10.96 7.30
C LEU A 140 14.94 11.82 6.36
N THR A 141 15.50 12.13 5.20
CA THR A 141 14.82 12.88 4.15
C THR A 141 14.64 12.02 2.91
N LEU A 142 13.41 11.89 2.43
CA LEU A 142 13.02 10.94 1.40
C LEU A 142 11.99 11.56 0.44
N ASP A 143 11.96 11.07 -0.80
CA ASP A 143 10.83 11.24 -1.71
C ASP A 143 10.27 9.87 -2.11
N MET A 144 9.12 9.86 -2.78
CA MET A 144 8.44 8.61 -3.13
C MET A 144 9.29 7.71 -4.03
N MET A 145 10.12 8.28 -4.91
CA MET A 145 10.91 7.49 -5.84
C MET A 145 12.05 6.76 -5.13
N ASP A 146 12.73 7.45 -4.21
CA ASP A 146 13.72 6.82 -3.34
C ASP A 146 13.07 5.74 -2.45
N ALA A 147 11.87 6.01 -1.92
CA ALA A 147 11.13 5.06 -1.10
C ALA A 147 10.70 3.80 -1.86
N ILE A 148 10.25 3.95 -3.13
CA ILE A 148 9.89 2.83 -4.00
C ILE A 148 11.11 1.97 -4.31
N LYS A 149 12.28 2.58 -4.56
CA LYS A 149 13.52 1.82 -4.80
C LYS A 149 13.89 0.94 -3.61
N ALA A 150 13.77 1.47 -2.39
CA ALA A 150 14.14 0.78 -1.15
C ALA A 150 13.01 -0.04 -0.52
N ASN A 151 11.92 -0.30 -1.27
CA ASN A 151 10.69 -0.85 -0.73
C ASN A 151 10.80 -2.36 -0.40
N GLU A 152 10.52 -2.70 0.85
CA GLU A 152 10.50 -4.05 1.42
C GLU A 152 9.08 -4.59 1.62
N MET A 153 8.03 -3.96 1.06
CA MET A 153 6.64 -4.45 1.18
C MET A 153 6.45 -5.91 0.71
N ALA A 154 7.31 -6.39 -0.19
CA ALA A 154 7.34 -7.80 -0.60
C ALA A 154 7.57 -8.77 0.59
N SER A 155 8.34 -8.36 1.59
CA SER A 155 8.63 -9.17 2.78
C SER A 155 7.41 -9.38 3.68
N VAL A 156 6.42 -8.48 3.62
CA VAL A 156 5.10 -8.67 4.26
C VAL A 156 4.06 -9.28 3.34
N GLY A 157 4.45 -9.68 2.12
CA GLY A 157 3.61 -10.40 1.17
C GLY A 157 3.03 -9.56 0.03
N ASP A 158 3.43 -8.29 -0.11
CA ASP A 158 2.94 -7.45 -1.21
C ASP A 158 3.48 -7.93 -2.56
N GLN A 159 2.62 -7.88 -3.57
CA GLN A 159 2.94 -8.31 -4.94
C GLN A 159 2.24 -7.37 -5.92
N THR A 160 2.81 -7.23 -7.10
CA THR A 160 2.12 -6.58 -8.21
C THR A 160 1.53 -7.63 -9.13
N LEU A 161 0.27 -7.47 -9.52
CA LEU A 161 -0.43 -8.41 -10.38
C LEU A 161 -0.39 -7.95 -11.83
N GLY A 162 -0.18 -8.90 -12.74
CA GLY A 162 -0.40 -8.75 -14.17
C GLY A 162 -1.42 -9.78 -14.65
N LEU A 163 -2.33 -9.38 -15.53
CA LEU A 163 -3.45 -10.19 -16.04
C LEU A 163 -3.65 -9.94 -17.53
N ARG A 164 -4.32 -10.86 -18.22
CA ARG A 164 -4.84 -10.50 -19.55
C ARG A 164 -6.11 -9.65 -19.42
N ALA A 165 -6.19 -8.63 -20.25
CA ALA A 165 -7.38 -7.80 -20.42
C ALA A 165 -8.18 -8.26 -21.65
N PRO A 166 -9.50 -8.00 -21.69
CA PRO A 166 -10.31 -7.44 -20.60
C PRO A 166 -10.68 -8.47 -19.53
N LEU A 167 -11.04 -7.99 -18.35
CA LEU A 167 -11.86 -8.74 -17.39
C LEU A 167 -13.33 -8.40 -17.65
N THR A 168 -14.23 -9.39 -17.63
CA THR A 168 -15.66 -9.14 -17.90
C THR A 168 -16.53 -9.80 -16.84
N LEU A 169 -17.40 -9.02 -16.20
CA LEU A 169 -18.56 -9.55 -15.47
C LEU A 169 -19.74 -9.59 -16.45
N ARG A 170 -20.27 -10.79 -16.71
CA ARG A 170 -21.51 -10.99 -17.47
C ARG A 170 -22.62 -11.44 -16.54
N LEU A 171 -23.69 -10.66 -16.48
CA LEU A 171 -24.95 -11.02 -15.85
C LEU A 171 -25.89 -11.53 -16.95
N THR A 172 -26.05 -12.85 -17.05
CA THR A 172 -26.91 -13.49 -18.04
C THR A 172 -28.33 -13.56 -17.49
N MET A 173 -29.29 -13.12 -18.29
CA MET A 173 -30.71 -13.09 -17.93
C MET A 173 -31.31 -14.49 -17.94
N ASP A 174 -32.23 -14.76 -17.01
CA ASP A 174 -33.11 -15.92 -17.04
C ASP A 174 -34.16 -15.72 -18.15
N PRO A 175 -34.15 -16.54 -19.21
CA PRO A 175 -35.01 -16.32 -20.37
C PRO A 175 -36.51 -16.53 -20.05
N ASP A 176 -36.83 -17.33 -19.04
CA ASP A 176 -38.22 -17.64 -18.69
C ASP A 176 -38.83 -16.60 -17.76
N ARG A 177 -37.98 -15.75 -17.14
CA ARG A 177 -38.37 -14.79 -16.10
C ARG A 177 -37.98 -13.34 -16.43
N THR A 178 -37.44 -13.10 -17.61
CA THR A 178 -37.08 -11.77 -18.11
C THR A 178 -38.08 -11.35 -19.16
N SER A 179 -38.63 -10.14 -19.03
CA SER A 179 -39.61 -9.64 -20.00
C SER A 179 -38.94 -9.22 -21.30
N ASP A 180 -39.75 -9.04 -22.34
CA ASP A 180 -39.32 -8.29 -23.52
C ASP A 180 -39.02 -6.83 -23.14
N ILE A 181 -38.16 -6.20 -23.94
CA ILE A 181 -37.90 -4.77 -23.92
C ILE A 181 -39.15 -4.05 -24.41
N GLY A 182 -39.73 -3.23 -23.53
CA GLY A 182 -40.89 -2.39 -23.82
C GLY A 182 -40.59 -1.28 -24.82
N GLU A 183 -41.64 -0.65 -25.34
CA GLU A 183 -41.52 0.48 -26.29
C GLU A 183 -40.84 1.71 -25.68
N ASP A 184 -40.86 1.83 -24.36
CA ASP A 184 -40.17 2.87 -23.58
C ASP A 184 -38.69 2.53 -23.29
N GLY A 185 -38.19 1.41 -23.82
CA GLY A 185 -36.83 0.92 -23.61
C GLY A 185 -36.59 0.25 -22.26
N ARG A 186 -37.64 0.03 -21.44
CA ARG A 186 -37.51 -0.61 -20.13
C ARG A 186 -37.72 -2.12 -20.22
N VAL A 187 -37.10 -2.85 -19.29
CA VAL A 187 -37.19 -4.31 -19.21
C VAL A 187 -37.15 -4.74 -17.74
N LEU A 188 -38.00 -5.71 -17.39
CA LEU A 188 -37.94 -6.37 -16.09
C LEU A 188 -36.96 -7.54 -16.20
N VAL A 189 -35.87 -7.46 -15.44
CA VAL A 189 -34.79 -8.43 -15.50
C VAL A 189 -34.82 -9.41 -14.34
N THR A 190 -34.58 -10.69 -14.64
CA THR A 190 -34.19 -11.69 -13.64
C THR A 190 -32.82 -12.21 -14.03
N ILE A 191 -31.81 -12.05 -13.17
CA ILE A 191 -30.46 -12.60 -13.44
C ILE A 191 -30.50 -14.11 -13.18
N GLY A 192 -30.23 -14.91 -14.22
CA GLY A 192 -30.12 -16.36 -14.12
C GLY A 192 -28.71 -16.83 -13.74
N LYS A 193 -27.67 -16.13 -14.22
CA LYS A 193 -26.27 -16.49 -13.93
C LYS A 193 -25.37 -15.25 -13.89
N ALA A 194 -24.42 -15.24 -12.97
CA ALA A 194 -23.30 -14.30 -12.97
C ALA A 194 -22.01 -15.06 -13.32
N GLN A 195 -21.23 -14.52 -14.26
CA GLN A 195 -20.03 -15.14 -14.79
C GLN A 195 -18.91 -14.12 -14.89
N LEU A 196 -17.68 -14.54 -14.57
CA LEU A 196 -16.47 -13.73 -14.77
C LEU A 196 -15.63 -14.32 -15.89
N PHE A 197 -15.04 -13.46 -16.70
CA PHE A 197 -14.18 -13.83 -17.81
C PHE A 197 -12.85 -13.08 -17.73
N CYS A 198 -11.78 -13.71 -18.22
CA CYS A 198 -10.49 -13.08 -18.49
C CYS A 198 -10.12 -13.39 -19.94
N ASP A 199 -9.93 -12.36 -20.78
CA ASP A 199 -9.60 -12.52 -22.21
C ASP A 199 -10.58 -13.48 -22.92
N GLY A 200 -11.88 -13.30 -22.64
CA GLY A 200 -12.97 -14.11 -23.20
C GLY A 200 -13.12 -15.52 -22.64
N GLN A 201 -12.25 -15.98 -21.73
CA GLN A 201 -12.33 -17.30 -21.10
C GLN A 201 -13.05 -17.23 -19.76
N GLU A 202 -14.08 -18.08 -19.57
CA GLU A 202 -14.84 -18.12 -18.31
C GLU A 202 -13.97 -18.63 -17.16
N LEU A 203 -13.95 -17.85 -16.08
CA LEU A 203 -13.29 -18.20 -14.83
C LEU A 203 -14.22 -19.08 -14.00
N LEU A 204 -13.91 -20.37 -13.92
CA LEU A 204 -14.71 -21.34 -13.16
C LEU A 204 -14.22 -21.52 -11.72
N HIS A 205 -12.94 -21.27 -11.48
CA HIS A 205 -12.34 -21.49 -10.17
C HIS A 205 -12.63 -20.31 -9.24
N PRO A 206 -13.17 -20.52 -8.01
CA PRO A 206 -13.52 -19.43 -7.10
C PRO A 206 -12.36 -18.48 -6.77
N HIS A 207 -11.13 -19.00 -6.73
CA HIS A 207 -9.95 -18.17 -6.49
C HIS A 207 -9.70 -17.19 -7.64
N ASP A 208 -9.87 -17.64 -8.88
CA ASP A 208 -9.61 -16.81 -10.06
C ASP A 208 -10.72 -15.78 -10.22
N GLN A 209 -11.97 -16.16 -9.90
CA GLN A 209 -13.10 -15.24 -9.78
C GLN A 209 -12.86 -14.16 -8.73
N GLN A 210 -12.32 -14.51 -7.56
CA GLN A 210 -11.99 -13.54 -6.52
C GLN A 210 -10.92 -12.56 -6.98
N ILE A 211 -9.88 -13.03 -7.69
CA ILE A 211 -8.82 -12.15 -8.21
C ILE A 211 -9.41 -11.19 -9.25
N ALA A 212 -10.16 -11.71 -10.22
CA ALA A 212 -10.80 -10.88 -11.23
C ALA A 212 -11.73 -9.83 -10.60
N TRP A 213 -12.56 -10.25 -9.64
CA TRP A 213 -13.44 -9.35 -8.90
C TRP A 213 -12.68 -8.25 -8.15
N THR A 214 -11.60 -8.60 -7.45
CA THR A 214 -10.73 -7.64 -6.75
C THR A 214 -10.13 -6.64 -7.73
N VAL A 215 -9.60 -7.10 -8.87
CA VAL A 215 -9.02 -6.21 -9.88
C VAL A 215 -10.09 -5.27 -10.46
N MET A 216 -11.24 -5.80 -10.87
CA MET A 216 -12.33 -4.97 -11.43
C MET A 216 -12.80 -3.86 -10.47
N ASN A 217 -12.73 -4.08 -9.16
CA ASN A 217 -13.21 -3.11 -8.16
C ASN A 217 -12.13 -2.16 -7.61
N TYR A 218 -10.88 -2.59 -7.56
CA TYR A 218 -9.84 -1.93 -6.77
C TYR A 218 -8.53 -1.64 -7.51
N SER A 219 -8.38 -2.11 -8.75
CA SER A 219 -7.23 -1.75 -9.58
C SER A 219 -7.34 -0.33 -10.18
N ASP A 220 -6.34 0.04 -10.98
CA ASP A 220 -6.38 1.24 -11.83
C ASP A 220 -7.05 0.97 -13.19
N TRP A 221 -7.65 -0.20 -13.41
CA TRP A 221 -8.39 -0.50 -14.64
C TRP A 221 -9.74 0.23 -14.66
N GLU A 222 -10.12 0.70 -15.83
CA GLU A 222 -11.37 1.41 -16.05
C GLU A 222 -12.47 0.42 -16.39
N THR A 223 -13.62 0.60 -15.76
CA THR A 223 -14.85 -0.14 -16.06
C THR A 223 -15.89 0.87 -16.53
N PRO A 224 -15.99 1.14 -17.86
CA PRO A 224 -17.02 2.02 -18.41
C PRO A 224 -18.44 1.50 -18.16
N ASP A 225 -19.44 2.27 -18.61
CA ASP A 225 -20.84 1.92 -18.50
C ASP A 225 -21.15 0.52 -19.04
N ALA A 226 -22.10 -0.15 -18.38
CA ALA A 226 -22.50 -1.49 -18.73
C ALA A 226 -23.05 -1.59 -20.16
N ARG A 227 -22.67 -2.64 -20.87
CA ARG A 227 -23.17 -2.94 -22.22
C ARG A 227 -24.28 -3.98 -22.16
N ALA A 228 -25.39 -3.71 -22.84
CA ALA A 228 -26.49 -4.66 -22.98
C ALA A 228 -26.28 -5.54 -24.22
N ALA A 229 -26.31 -6.86 -24.05
CA ALA A 229 -26.38 -7.81 -25.15
C ALA A 229 -27.85 -8.13 -25.44
N VAL A 230 -28.33 -7.75 -26.63
CA VAL A 230 -29.75 -7.84 -27.01
C VAL A 230 -29.92 -8.69 -28.26
N ALA A 231 -30.93 -9.56 -28.29
CA ALA A 231 -31.39 -10.27 -29.49
C ALA A 231 -32.86 -9.97 -29.75
N GLY A 232 -33.13 -9.14 -30.77
CA GLY A 232 -34.48 -8.65 -31.05
C GLY A 232 -35.01 -7.79 -29.89
N LYS A 233 -36.09 -8.24 -29.25
CA LYS A 233 -36.66 -7.60 -28.04
C LYS A 233 -36.21 -8.25 -26.73
N HIS A 234 -35.32 -9.24 -26.76
CA HIS A 234 -34.88 -9.92 -25.56
C HIS A 234 -33.52 -9.39 -25.09
N LEU A 235 -33.45 -8.96 -23.83
CA LEU A 235 -32.18 -8.70 -23.17
C LEU A 235 -31.55 -10.04 -22.76
N LEU A 236 -30.40 -10.37 -23.33
CA LEU A 236 -29.69 -11.62 -23.06
C LEU A 236 -28.75 -11.48 -21.87
N ALA A 237 -27.99 -10.38 -21.80
CA ALA A 237 -27.04 -10.14 -20.74
C ALA A 237 -26.73 -8.65 -20.55
N ILE A 238 -26.19 -8.33 -19.38
CA ILE A 238 -25.54 -7.06 -19.07
C ILE A 238 -24.07 -7.36 -18.78
N GLU A 239 -23.17 -6.64 -19.44
CA GLU A 239 -21.73 -6.85 -19.37
C GLU A 239 -21.02 -5.61 -18.82
N PHE A 240 -20.16 -5.84 -17.84
CA PHE A 240 -19.23 -4.85 -17.32
C PHE A 240 -17.82 -5.30 -17.70
N GLU A 241 -17.18 -4.53 -18.57
CA GLU A 241 -15.84 -4.82 -19.09
C GLU A 241 -14.84 -3.90 -18.40
N SER A 242 -13.80 -4.47 -17.80
CA SER A 242 -12.73 -3.75 -17.12
C SER A 242 -11.42 -3.95 -17.89
N SER A 243 -10.77 -2.84 -18.24
CA SER A 243 -9.55 -2.82 -19.05
C SER A 243 -8.58 -1.77 -18.53
N PRO A 244 -7.26 -1.92 -18.72
CA PRO A 244 -6.33 -0.86 -18.38
C PRO A 244 -6.62 0.40 -19.23
N PRO A 245 -6.30 1.61 -18.73
CA PRO A 245 -6.45 2.84 -19.50
C PRO A 245 -5.67 2.82 -20.82
N GLU A 246 -4.51 2.16 -20.83
CA GLU A 246 -3.65 1.97 -22.01
C GLU A 246 -3.16 0.51 -22.07
N LEU A 247 -3.15 -0.08 -23.27
CA LEU A 247 -2.62 -1.42 -23.51
C LEU A 247 -1.10 -1.38 -23.68
N SER A 248 -0.40 -2.31 -23.04
CA SER A 248 1.05 -2.47 -23.14
C SER A 248 1.51 -3.39 -24.27
N TYR A 249 0.61 -4.21 -24.83
CA TYR A 249 0.88 -5.19 -25.89
C TYR A 249 1.96 -6.25 -25.58
N GLN A 250 2.37 -6.39 -24.31
CA GLN A 250 3.38 -7.35 -23.86
C GLN A 250 2.79 -8.74 -23.50
N GLY A 251 1.50 -8.95 -23.74
CA GLY A 251 0.78 -10.20 -23.48
C GLY A 251 0.11 -10.30 -22.09
N PHE A 252 0.29 -9.27 -21.25
CA PHE A 252 -0.41 -9.05 -19.99
C PHE A 252 -0.39 -7.56 -19.64
N GLU A 253 -1.34 -7.14 -18.81
CA GLU A 253 -1.53 -5.76 -18.38
C GLU A 253 -1.39 -5.68 -16.86
N MET A 254 -0.71 -4.64 -16.39
CA MET A 254 -0.50 -4.43 -14.97
C MET A 254 -1.80 -4.00 -14.31
N ALA A 255 -2.21 -4.71 -13.26
CA ALA A 255 -3.39 -4.39 -12.46
C ALA A 255 -3.04 -3.56 -11.20
N GLY A 256 -1.76 -3.49 -10.83
CA GLY A 256 -1.29 -2.78 -9.64
C GLY A 256 -0.91 -3.69 -8.48
N SER A 257 -0.43 -3.10 -7.38
CA SER A 257 -0.01 -3.85 -6.18
C SER A 257 -1.19 -4.19 -5.27
N LEU A 258 -1.06 -5.27 -4.50
CA LEU A 258 -2.07 -5.66 -3.50
C LEU A 258 -2.25 -4.56 -2.46
N SER A 259 -1.16 -3.95 -2.01
CA SER A 259 -1.18 -2.80 -1.11
C SER A 259 -1.98 -1.60 -1.62
N ARG A 260 -1.91 -1.31 -2.93
CA ARG A 260 -2.66 -0.24 -3.57
C ARG A 260 -4.14 -0.60 -3.73
N MET A 261 -4.45 -1.81 -4.18
CA MET A 261 -5.84 -2.30 -4.26
C MET A 261 -6.49 -2.29 -2.88
N PHE A 262 -5.77 -2.70 -1.84
CA PHE A 262 -6.24 -2.63 -0.46
C PHE A 262 -6.47 -1.18 -0.01
N ALA A 263 -5.57 -0.25 -0.35
CA ALA A 263 -5.77 1.16 -0.04
C ALA A 263 -7.04 1.74 -0.70
N HIS A 264 -7.35 1.35 -1.93
CA HIS A 264 -8.61 1.71 -2.60
C HIS A 264 -9.83 1.09 -1.91
N TYR A 265 -9.79 -0.20 -1.56
CA TYR A 265 -10.82 -0.85 -0.76
C TYR A 265 -11.08 -0.13 0.57
N TYR A 266 -10.00 0.25 1.25
CA TYR A 266 -10.06 0.92 2.53
C TYR A 266 -10.65 2.33 2.38
N ALA A 267 -10.20 3.08 1.36
CA ALA A 267 -10.71 4.42 1.06
C ALA A 267 -12.20 4.44 0.77
N GLN A 268 -12.74 3.49 -0.01
CA GLN A 268 -14.18 3.40 -0.29
C GLN A 268 -15.06 3.25 0.97
N ARG A 269 -14.49 2.80 2.10
CA ARG A 269 -15.22 2.59 3.37
C ARG A 269 -14.96 3.66 4.41
N THR A 270 -13.80 4.31 4.33
CA THR A 270 -13.31 5.23 5.37
C THR A 270 -13.26 6.67 4.91
N MET A 271 -13.51 6.95 3.62
CA MET A 271 -13.47 8.29 3.06
C MET A 271 -14.72 8.64 2.26
N SER A 272 -15.13 9.91 2.34
CA SER A 272 -16.17 10.49 1.48
C SER A 272 -15.81 11.95 1.18
N GLY A 273 -15.91 12.35 -0.10
CA GLY A 273 -15.57 13.73 -0.50
C GLY A 273 -14.13 14.17 -0.21
N GLY A 274 -13.21 13.23 0.00
CA GLY A 274 -11.82 13.50 0.43
C GLY A 274 -11.62 13.64 1.93
N GLU A 275 -12.69 13.53 2.73
CA GLU A 275 -12.66 13.58 4.19
C GLU A 275 -12.74 12.18 4.80
N VAL A 276 -12.17 12.03 6.00
CA VAL A 276 -12.24 10.78 6.77
C VAL A 276 -13.62 10.69 7.43
N ILE A 277 -14.38 9.65 7.10
CA ILE A 277 -15.69 9.35 7.71
C ILE A 277 -15.62 8.23 8.75
N ASP A 278 -14.59 7.38 8.66
CA ASP A 278 -14.29 6.32 9.60
C ASP A 278 -12.77 6.07 9.63
N ILE A 279 -12.23 5.63 10.76
CA ILE A 279 -10.83 5.24 10.90
C ILE A 279 -10.66 3.75 10.56
N SER A 280 -11.71 2.94 10.76
CA SER A 280 -11.66 1.48 10.64
C SER A 280 -12.43 0.96 9.43
N ALA A 281 -11.96 -0.13 8.85
CA ALA A 281 -12.70 -0.96 7.92
C ALA A 281 -12.71 -2.41 8.44
N PRO A 282 -13.73 -3.22 8.09
CA PRO A 282 -13.75 -4.63 8.48
C PRO A 282 -12.44 -5.33 8.15
N ILE A 283 -11.92 -6.12 9.10
CA ILE A 283 -10.68 -6.87 8.91
C ILE A 283 -10.87 -7.86 7.76
N GLN A 284 -9.97 -7.81 6.79
CA GLN A 284 -9.98 -8.69 5.63
C GLN A 284 -8.82 -9.70 5.77
N ALA A 285 -8.79 -10.42 6.89
CA ALA A 285 -7.74 -11.39 7.17
C ALA A 285 -7.66 -12.39 6.01
N GLU A 286 -6.43 -12.65 5.56
CA GLU A 286 -6.17 -13.60 4.47
C GLU A 286 -6.88 -13.30 3.13
N TRP A 287 -7.37 -12.08 2.90
CA TRP A 287 -8.05 -11.74 1.65
C TRP A 287 -7.19 -12.04 0.41
N PHE A 288 -5.88 -11.89 0.53
CA PHE A 288 -4.94 -12.19 -0.55
C PHE A 288 -4.30 -13.59 -0.46
N THR A 289 -4.68 -14.47 0.47
CA THR A 289 -4.14 -15.86 0.48
C THR A 289 -4.53 -16.64 -0.77
N SER A 290 -5.70 -16.36 -1.35
CA SER A 290 -6.16 -16.98 -2.58
C SER A 290 -5.22 -16.73 -3.77
N LEU A 291 -4.50 -15.60 -3.77
CA LEU A 291 -3.47 -15.29 -4.76
C LEU A 291 -2.24 -16.19 -4.65
N ARG A 292 -2.02 -16.93 -3.56
CA ARG A 292 -0.85 -17.79 -3.38
C ARG A 292 -1.07 -19.25 -3.79
N SER A 293 -2.32 -19.67 -4.00
CA SER A 293 -2.61 -21.02 -4.48
C SER A 293 -2.03 -21.25 -5.88
N ARG A 294 -1.43 -22.42 -6.11
CA ARG A 294 -0.89 -22.86 -7.41
C ARG A 294 -1.71 -23.97 -8.09
N GLU A 295 -2.77 -24.46 -7.46
CA GLU A 295 -3.50 -25.65 -7.93
C GLU A 295 -4.62 -25.33 -8.91
N GLY A 296 -4.85 -26.19 -9.91
CA GLY A 296 -6.00 -26.14 -10.82
C GLY A 296 -5.66 -26.25 -12.31
N LEU A 297 -6.55 -26.90 -13.09
CA LEU A 297 -6.59 -26.84 -14.55
C LEU A 297 -7.40 -25.59 -14.98
N ASN A 298 -7.04 -24.95 -16.10
CA ASN A 298 -7.67 -23.72 -16.62
C ASN A 298 -7.64 -22.51 -15.68
N ARG A 299 -6.46 -22.23 -15.11
CA ARG A 299 -6.30 -21.02 -14.29
C ARG A 299 -6.23 -19.76 -15.14
N MET A 300 -6.74 -18.67 -14.58
CA MET A 300 -6.56 -17.33 -15.12
C MET A 300 -5.07 -17.06 -15.41
N PRO A 301 -4.72 -16.49 -16.59
CA PRO A 301 -3.37 -16.03 -16.87
C PRO A 301 -2.94 -14.95 -15.86
N LEU A 302 -2.05 -15.32 -14.94
CA LEU A 302 -1.66 -14.47 -13.81
C LEU A 302 -0.13 -14.37 -13.71
N TRP A 303 0.35 -13.14 -13.76
CA TRP A 303 1.73 -12.76 -13.47
C TRP A 303 1.80 -12.14 -12.08
N ARG A 304 2.83 -12.52 -11.31
CA ARG A 304 3.08 -12.02 -9.97
C ARG A 304 4.49 -11.45 -9.94
N PHE A 305 4.60 -10.17 -9.64
CA PHE A 305 5.88 -9.49 -9.52
C PHE A 305 6.16 -9.22 -8.05
N VAL A 306 7.34 -9.66 -7.60
CA VAL A 306 7.84 -9.42 -6.25
C VAL A 306 8.93 -8.37 -6.35
N MET A 307 8.67 -7.18 -5.80
CA MET A 307 9.66 -6.10 -5.77
C MET A 307 10.78 -6.47 -4.81
N GLN A 308 12.03 -6.28 -5.23
CA GLN A 308 13.20 -6.40 -4.35
C GLN A 308 13.74 -5.00 -4.08
N PRO A 309 14.07 -4.67 -2.82
CA PRO A 309 14.64 -3.38 -2.50
C PRO A 309 16.02 -3.26 -3.17
N ASN A 310 16.28 -2.09 -3.76
CA ASN A 310 17.59 -1.71 -4.27
C ASN A 310 18.14 -0.55 -3.44
N TYR A 311 19.20 -0.83 -2.68
CA TYR A 311 19.90 0.17 -1.87
C TYR A 311 21.10 0.83 -2.60
N GLU A 312 21.34 0.50 -3.86
CA GLU A 312 22.39 1.14 -4.65
C GLU A 312 22.16 2.65 -4.77
N GLY A 313 23.20 3.42 -4.49
CA GLY A 313 23.16 4.89 -4.54
C GLY A 313 22.73 5.56 -3.24
N PHE A 314 22.23 4.81 -2.25
CA PHE A 314 22.09 5.30 -0.88
C PHE A 314 23.45 5.13 -0.18
N GLN A 315 24.24 6.21 -0.12
CA GLN A 315 25.59 6.17 0.45
C GLN A 315 25.52 6.02 1.99
N PRO A 316 26.23 5.03 2.58
CA PRO A 316 26.59 5.10 3.98
C PRO A 316 27.50 6.30 4.19
N VAL A 317 27.16 7.18 5.13
CA VAL A 317 27.86 8.45 5.39
C VAL A 317 29.36 8.25 5.74
N ASP A 318 29.78 7.02 6.06
CA ASP A 318 31.18 6.70 6.41
C ASP A 318 32.10 6.39 5.22
N ALA A 319 31.59 6.10 4.02
CA ALA A 319 32.46 5.85 2.85
C ALA A 319 33.08 7.14 2.27
N ALA A 320 32.40 8.29 2.41
CA ALA A 320 32.86 9.56 1.88
C ALA A 320 33.99 10.20 2.70
N ARG A 321 34.17 9.80 3.97
CA ARG A 321 35.23 10.36 4.84
C ARG A 321 36.60 9.72 4.61
N HIS A 322 36.67 8.50 4.11
CA HIS A 322 37.95 7.86 3.77
C HIS A 322 38.48 8.21 2.38
N ALA A 323 37.62 8.67 1.46
CA ALA A 323 38.04 9.02 0.09
C ALA A 323 38.75 10.39 -0.03
N ILE A 324 38.63 11.28 0.97
CA ILE A 324 39.23 12.62 0.93
C ILE A 324 40.61 12.66 1.65
N GLY A 325 40.99 11.57 2.34
CA GLY A 325 42.26 11.47 3.08
C GLY A 325 43.48 11.01 2.25
N SER A 326 43.30 10.65 0.97
CA SER A 326 44.33 10.01 0.15
C SER A 326 44.72 10.79 -1.12
N LEU A 327 44.52 12.12 -1.14
CA LEU A 327 45.13 12.96 -2.16
C LEU A 327 46.60 13.28 -1.78
N PRO A 328 47.59 13.04 -2.67
CA PRO A 328 48.97 13.40 -2.41
C PRO A 328 49.09 14.92 -2.31
N ARG A 329 49.78 15.42 -1.27
CA ARG A 329 50.17 16.85 -1.20
C ARG A 329 51.00 17.21 -2.44
N PRO A 330 50.72 18.32 -3.14
CA PRO A 330 51.56 18.77 -4.22
C PRO A 330 52.93 19.20 -3.68
N ALA A 331 53.98 18.78 -4.37
CA ALA A 331 55.37 19.09 -4.06
C ALA A 331 55.62 20.61 -4.10
N LEU A 332 56.30 21.13 -3.07
CA LEU A 332 56.88 22.47 -3.08
C LEU A 332 57.95 22.56 -4.17
N LEU A 333 57.72 23.40 -5.18
CA LEU A 333 58.75 23.85 -6.10
C LEU A 333 59.55 24.96 -5.42
N GLU A 334 60.76 24.62 -4.96
CA GLU A 334 61.78 25.58 -4.58
C GLU A 334 62.24 26.37 -5.82
N HIS A 335 61.92 27.65 -5.87
CA HIS A 335 62.57 28.58 -6.81
C HIS A 335 63.98 28.90 -6.30
N LYS A 336 64.99 28.24 -6.87
CA LYS A 336 66.35 28.78 -6.89
C LYS A 336 66.43 29.88 -7.95
N ARG A 337 66.66 31.11 -7.49
CA ARG A 337 67.24 32.19 -8.29
C ARG A 337 68.71 31.88 -8.57
N THR A 338 69.16 32.08 -9.80
CA THR A 338 70.20 33.06 -10.21
C THR A 338 70.58 32.81 -11.67
N ASP A 339 70.62 33.90 -12.43
CA ASP A 339 71.44 34.27 -13.60
C ASP A 339 71.90 33.21 -14.61
#